data_AF-L0M639-F1
#
_entry.id   AF-L0M639-F1
#
_cell.length_a   1.000
_cell.length_b   1.000
_cell.length_c   1.000
_cell.angle_alpha   90.00
_cell.angle_beta   90.00
_cell.angle_gamma   90.00
#
_symmetry.space_group_name_H-M   'P 1'
#
loop_
_entity.id
_entity.type
_entity.pdbx_description
1 polymer ?
#
loop_
_entity_poly.entity_id
_entity_poly.type
_entity_poly.pdbx_seq_one_letter_code
_entity_poly.pdbx_strand_id
1 'polypeptide(L)'
;MLINKWNWLFLVLSVSALCQAADDAEGYYHSLADGESKALSGLQALAKAKDPDALTKLGFVYEYGVSVPANIDKALHFYEQACYLDSRYGCYSARYFYLYGQGVEQNTTRAQALADKANKEDIHVDATTLNELVDEIYSAKATAIKDPGQRFTFLQMVMSYANTGNELLMNRLGFSKSDALNLAEFWAKDNDPDITFLVGQLYDAGFVKLANKNAFKMKWYRKAAELGQPDAQNILGRLYATGEKGIKPDIQQALKWYERAAKQGNKDALINLGTLYYLGEQVDIDYAKAFQLFDTAKEQGSAVAWRYLAWMYTNGQYVQTDCKMAADYFDQGQSRVGRIDGFLATCEKDKLAREKMSDELPVLTLKQVGTFIGGKNDSYACQLHLQVDTNHIGEVANMRVGLNVKNRDGAVLTDTASFAPFGMNTLNRNLEGYEHNSFSQSTLLHIEDNAFCGELTFEMTHATAKIKGKDVDLLKAGSLTLVQ
;
A
#
# COMPACT_ATOMS: atom_id res chain seq x y z
N MET A 1 6.44 13.93 -37.18
CA MET A 1 7.40 12.97 -36.62
C MET A 1 8.31 13.74 -35.68
N LEU A 2 7.98 13.82 -34.39
CA LEU A 2 8.82 14.31 -33.27
C LEU A 2 7.88 14.45 -32.06
N ILE A 3 7.63 13.32 -31.41
CA ILE A 3 6.93 13.23 -30.12
C ILE A 3 7.87 12.44 -29.18
N ASN A 4 7.94 12.91 -27.93
CA ASN A 4 8.48 12.24 -26.74
C ASN A 4 10.00 12.06 -26.60
N LYS A 5 10.65 13.06 -25.98
CA LYS A 5 11.82 12.87 -25.10
C LYS A 5 11.85 13.87 -23.94
N TRP A 6 10.74 14.09 -23.22
CA TRP A 6 10.72 14.95 -22.03
C TRP A 6 9.77 14.41 -20.95
N ASN A 7 9.98 13.16 -20.49
CA ASN A 7 9.17 12.61 -19.39
C ASN A 7 9.97 11.76 -18.37
N TRP A 8 11.28 12.00 -18.24
CA TRP A 8 12.17 11.16 -17.42
C TRP A 8 12.97 11.94 -16.35
N LEU A 9 12.63 13.21 -16.07
CA LEU A 9 13.54 14.10 -15.33
C LEU A 9 13.08 14.60 -13.96
N PHE A 10 11.99 14.06 -13.39
CA PHE A 10 11.60 14.39 -12.00
C PHE A 10 11.60 13.21 -11.01
N LEU A 11 12.20 12.07 -11.38
CA LEU A 11 12.29 10.88 -10.50
C LEU A 11 13.71 10.32 -10.37
N VAL A 12 14.70 11.16 -10.66
CA VAL A 12 16.08 10.98 -10.18
C VAL A 12 16.40 12.16 -9.27
N LEU A 13 15.70 12.26 -8.14
CA LEU A 13 16.39 12.79 -6.97
C LEU A 13 17.36 11.69 -6.59
N SER A 14 18.62 11.83 -7.01
CA SER A 14 19.71 11.15 -6.33
C SER A 14 19.55 11.51 -4.85
N VAL A 15 19.27 10.50 -4.01
CA VAL A 15 19.06 10.64 -2.57
C VAL A 15 20.23 11.37 -1.89
N SER A 16 21.39 11.41 -2.56
CA SER A 16 22.62 12.12 -2.19
C SER A 16 22.50 13.61 -1.90
N ALA A 17 21.36 14.27 -2.18
CA ALA A 17 21.20 15.71 -1.95
C ALA A 17 20.39 16.09 -0.69
N LEU A 18 19.74 15.15 0.01
CA LEU A 18 18.72 15.50 1.02
C LEU A 18 18.77 14.72 2.34
N CYS A 19 19.79 13.88 2.56
CA CYS A 19 20.07 13.34 3.90
C CYS A 19 21.13 14.22 4.57
N GLN A 20 20.74 15.10 5.50
CA GLN A 20 21.64 15.38 6.61
C GLN A 20 21.67 14.10 7.43
N ALA A 21 22.68 13.26 7.20
CA ALA A 21 22.96 12.15 8.10
C ALA A 21 23.15 12.75 9.50
N ALA A 22 22.48 12.18 10.49
CA ALA A 22 22.87 12.47 11.87
C ALA A 22 24.34 12.08 12.03
N ASP A 23 25.14 12.91 12.72
CA ASP A 23 26.55 12.63 13.02
C ASP A 23 26.69 11.55 14.11
N ASP A 24 25.87 10.50 14.05
CA ASP A 24 25.84 9.35 14.96
C ASP A 24 26.04 8.03 14.21
N ALA A 25 26.24 6.94 14.96
CA ALA A 25 26.55 5.63 14.39
C ALA A 25 25.48 5.12 13.42
N GLU A 26 24.20 5.40 13.70
CA GLU A 26 23.05 4.96 12.90
C GLU A 26 22.96 5.74 11.58
N GLY A 27 23.13 7.06 11.63
CA GLY A 27 23.15 7.93 10.45
C GLY A 27 24.29 7.59 9.50
N TYR A 28 25.49 7.33 10.04
CA TYR A 28 26.63 6.88 9.24
C TYR A 28 26.40 5.50 8.62
N TYR A 29 25.81 4.55 9.36
CA TYR A 29 25.51 3.22 8.82
C TYR A 29 24.55 3.30 7.62
N HIS A 30 23.43 4.02 7.74
CA HIS A 30 22.46 4.10 6.63
C HIS A 30 23.05 4.81 5.41
N SER A 31 23.81 5.88 5.61
CA SER A 31 24.52 6.56 4.51
C SER A 31 25.50 5.61 3.80
N LEU A 32 26.22 4.80 4.57
CA LEU A 32 27.12 3.78 4.03
C LEU A 32 26.37 2.69 3.26
N ALA A 33 25.23 2.22 3.79
CA ALA A 33 24.38 1.22 3.16
C ALA A 33 23.75 1.72 1.84
N ASP A 34 23.49 3.03 1.74
CA ASP A 34 23.05 3.72 0.51
C ASP A 34 24.18 3.99 -0.50
N GLY A 35 25.41 3.57 -0.20
CA GLY A 35 26.56 3.64 -1.10
C GLY A 35 27.46 4.86 -0.90
N GLU A 36 27.22 5.69 0.13
CA GLU A 36 28.11 6.79 0.47
C GLU A 36 29.35 6.29 1.19
N SER A 37 30.32 5.78 0.43
CA SER A 37 31.57 5.20 0.96
C SER A 37 32.33 6.11 1.93
N LYS A 38 32.15 7.43 1.85
CA LYS A 38 32.75 8.40 2.78
C LYS A 38 32.23 8.24 4.22
N ALA A 39 30.99 7.79 4.41
CA ALA A 39 30.38 7.57 5.72
C ALA A 39 31.14 6.55 6.58
N LEU A 40 31.89 5.63 5.95
CA LEU A 40 32.75 4.67 6.65
C LEU A 40 33.78 5.39 7.54
N SER A 41 34.32 6.53 7.09
CA SER A 41 35.32 7.28 7.85
C SER A 41 34.74 7.90 9.13
N GLY A 42 33.50 8.39 9.07
CA GLY A 42 32.76 8.91 10.23
C GLY A 42 32.48 7.80 11.25
N LEU A 43 31.97 6.65 10.78
CA LEU A 43 31.73 5.49 11.63
C LEU A 43 33.02 4.96 12.28
N GLN A 44 34.13 4.92 11.53
CA GLN A 44 35.44 4.56 12.06
C GLN A 44 35.98 5.57 13.08
N ALA A 45 35.68 6.86 12.93
CA ALA A 45 36.10 7.89 13.89
C ALA A 45 35.38 7.72 15.22
N LEU A 46 34.06 7.45 15.21
CA LEU A 46 33.28 7.15 16.41
C LEU A 46 33.79 5.88 17.11
N ALA A 47 34.05 4.82 16.35
CA ALA A 47 34.61 3.58 16.90
C ALA A 47 35.99 3.80 17.54
N LYS A 48 36.87 4.62 16.93
CA LYS A 48 38.16 5.02 17.54
C LYS A 48 37.97 5.83 18.82
N ALA A 49 36.90 6.60 18.92
CA ALA A 49 36.50 7.31 20.13
C ALA A 49 35.85 6.38 21.18
N LYS A 50 35.86 5.05 20.96
CA LYS A 50 35.29 4.02 21.84
C LYS A 50 33.77 4.13 21.99
N ASP A 51 33.08 4.61 20.96
CA ASP A 51 31.62 4.52 20.87
C ASP A 51 31.21 3.05 20.67
N PRO A 52 30.49 2.43 21.61
CA PRO A 52 30.10 1.03 21.51
C PRO A 52 29.12 0.75 20.36
N ASP A 53 28.24 1.69 20.01
CA ASP A 53 27.28 1.53 18.92
C ASP A 53 27.97 1.63 17.56
N ALA A 54 28.97 2.50 17.43
CA ALA A 54 29.80 2.55 16.23
C ALA A 54 30.61 1.27 16.03
N LEU A 55 31.14 0.69 17.12
CA LEU A 55 31.86 -0.59 17.08
C LEU A 55 30.94 -1.74 16.64
N THR A 56 29.72 -1.82 17.18
CA THR A 56 28.77 -2.87 16.79
C THR A 56 28.32 -2.72 15.34
N LYS A 57 28.06 -1.49 14.87
CA LYS A 57 27.74 -1.25 13.45
C LYS A 57 28.92 -1.58 12.53
N LEU A 58 30.16 -1.28 12.89
CA LEU A 58 31.33 -1.74 12.12
C LEU A 58 31.44 -3.26 12.10
N GLY A 59 31.16 -3.92 13.22
CA GLY A 59 31.04 -5.38 13.28
C GLY A 59 30.06 -5.89 12.23
N PHE A 60 28.85 -5.33 12.18
CA PHE A 60 27.82 -5.70 11.20
C PHE A 60 28.27 -5.41 9.75
N VAL A 61 28.85 -4.23 9.51
CA VAL A 61 29.36 -3.82 8.20
C VAL A 61 30.38 -4.82 7.66
N TYR A 62 31.31 -5.30 8.49
CA TYR A 62 32.29 -6.30 8.07
C TYR A 62 31.74 -7.74 8.06
N GLU A 63 30.76 -8.06 8.90
CA GLU A 63 30.09 -9.37 8.89
C GLU A 63 29.38 -9.60 7.55
N TYR A 64 28.62 -8.61 7.09
CA TYR A 64 27.81 -8.71 5.89
C TYR A 64 28.42 -8.04 4.66
N GLY A 65 29.54 -7.34 4.79
CA GLY A 65 30.16 -6.63 3.67
C GLY A 65 29.29 -5.48 3.14
N VAL A 66 28.80 -4.63 4.04
CA VAL A 66 28.00 -3.45 3.67
C VAL A 66 28.95 -2.39 3.09
N SER A 67 28.97 -2.27 1.75
CA SER A 67 29.82 -1.32 1.00
C SER A 67 31.34 -1.54 1.16
N VAL A 68 31.74 -2.64 1.80
CA VAL A 68 33.11 -3.14 1.95
C VAL A 68 33.12 -4.66 1.77
N PRO A 69 34.25 -5.30 1.44
CA PRO A 69 34.32 -6.75 1.43
C PRO A 69 34.05 -7.34 2.83
N ALA A 70 33.24 -8.41 2.89
CA ALA A 70 33.01 -9.13 4.13
C ALA A 70 34.34 -9.66 4.71
N ASN A 71 34.50 -9.53 6.03
CA ASN A 71 35.71 -9.91 6.75
C ASN A 71 35.35 -10.29 8.18
N ILE A 72 35.28 -11.60 8.44
CA ILE A 72 34.85 -12.16 9.72
C ILE A 72 35.82 -11.80 10.85
N ASP A 73 37.13 -11.79 10.60
CA ASP A 73 38.12 -11.42 11.61
C ASP A 73 37.95 -9.98 12.08
N LYS A 74 37.71 -9.04 11.15
CA LYS A 74 37.43 -7.65 11.49
C LYS A 74 36.09 -7.49 12.18
N ALA A 75 35.05 -8.19 11.71
CA ALA A 75 33.73 -8.16 12.34
C ALA A 75 33.82 -8.59 13.81
N LEU A 76 34.45 -9.74 14.04
CA LEU A 76 34.67 -10.30 15.37
C LEU A 76 35.53 -9.37 16.24
N HIS A 77 36.59 -8.78 15.68
CA HIS A 77 37.41 -7.81 16.40
C HIS A 77 36.60 -6.62 16.92
N PHE A 78 35.72 -6.04 16.09
CA PHE A 78 34.87 -4.92 16.52
C PHE A 78 33.81 -5.34 17.54
N TYR A 79 33.18 -6.51 17.37
CA TYR A 79 32.23 -7.03 18.36
C TYR A 79 32.89 -7.32 19.72
N GLU A 80 34.10 -7.89 19.71
CA GLU A 80 34.87 -8.12 20.93
C GLU A 80 35.28 -6.80 21.61
N GLN A 81 35.67 -5.78 20.83
CA GLN A 81 35.93 -4.44 21.37
C GLN A 81 34.68 -3.81 21.97
N ALA A 82 33.53 -3.92 21.31
CA ALA A 82 32.27 -3.47 21.87
C ALA A 82 31.95 -4.20 23.18
N CYS A 83 32.10 -5.53 23.22
CA CYS A 83 31.95 -6.33 24.44
C CYS A 83 32.96 -5.96 25.52
N TYR A 84 34.17 -5.53 25.14
CA TYR A 84 35.16 -5.03 26.08
C TYR A 84 34.66 -3.79 26.83
N LEU A 85 33.94 -2.91 26.13
CA LEU A 85 33.31 -1.69 26.65
C LEU A 85 31.90 -1.92 27.21
N ASP A 86 31.62 -3.15 27.68
CA ASP A 86 30.35 -3.57 28.27
C ASP A 86 29.13 -3.44 27.34
N SER A 87 29.34 -3.39 26.02
CA SER A 87 28.26 -3.53 25.05
C SER A 87 27.75 -4.96 25.04
N ARG A 88 26.53 -5.13 25.55
CA ARG A 88 25.81 -6.40 25.56
C ARG A 88 25.59 -6.94 24.14
N TYR A 89 25.27 -6.05 23.19
CA TYR A 89 25.20 -6.38 21.76
C TYR A 89 26.50 -6.98 21.27
N GLY A 90 27.63 -6.33 21.58
CA GLY A 90 28.96 -6.82 21.20
C GLY A 90 29.24 -8.21 21.76
N CYS A 91 28.87 -8.46 23.03
CA CYS A 91 29.11 -9.74 23.68
C CYS A 91 28.31 -10.89 23.04
N TYR A 92 27.00 -10.71 22.80
CA TYR A 92 26.20 -11.75 22.15
C TYR A 92 26.58 -11.95 20.68
N SER A 93 26.92 -10.88 19.96
CA SER A 93 27.38 -10.97 18.57
C SER A 93 28.71 -11.70 18.47
N ALA A 94 29.69 -11.41 19.34
CA ALA A 94 30.95 -12.15 19.39
C ALA A 94 30.75 -13.62 19.83
N ARG A 95 29.86 -13.86 20.81
CA ARG A 95 29.50 -15.21 21.28
C ARG A 95 29.05 -16.10 20.11
N TYR A 96 28.22 -15.57 19.22
CA TYR A 96 27.68 -16.30 18.06
C TYR A 96 28.78 -16.94 17.20
N PHE A 97 29.83 -16.21 16.86
CA PHE A 97 30.92 -16.71 16.00
C PHE A 97 31.60 -17.93 16.61
N TYR A 98 31.92 -17.87 17.91
CA TYR A 98 32.56 -19.00 18.62
C TYR A 98 31.60 -20.16 18.87
N LEU A 99 30.33 -19.88 19.17
CA LEU A 99 29.35 -20.93 19.47
C LEU A 99 29.05 -21.80 18.24
N TYR A 100 28.97 -21.18 17.06
CA TYR A 100 28.61 -21.86 15.81
C TYR A 100 29.79 -22.07 14.84
N GLY A 101 31.01 -21.73 15.24
CA GLY A 101 32.22 -21.86 14.41
C GLY A 101 32.14 -21.09 13.09
N GLN A 102 31.53 -19.90 13.10
CA GLN A 102 31.37 -19.09 11.89
C GLN A 102 32.68 -18.36 11.58
N GLY A 103 33.48 -18.89 10.64
CA GLY A 103 34.77 -18.29 10.27
C GLY A 103 35.86 -18.37 11.34
N VAL A 104 35.58 -18.99 12.49
CA VAL A 104 36.54 -19.29 13.57
C VAL A 104 36.32 -20.72 14.07
N GLU A 105 37.31 -21.28 14.76
CA GLU A 105 37.15 -22.58 15.42
C GLU A 105 36.03 -22.51 16.47
N GLN A 106 35.15 -23.51 16.48
CA GLN A 106 34.08 -23.60 17.46
C GLN A 106 34.67 -23.69 18.88
N ASN A 107 34.28 -22.77 19.75
CA ASN A 107 34.82 -22.67 21.11
C ASN A 107 33.70 -22.30 22.09
N THR A 108 33.05 -23.32 22.65
CA THR A 108 31.94 -23.17 23.59
C THR A 108 32.36 -22.52 24.90
N THR A 109 33.60 -22.74 25.35
CA THR A 109 34.15 -22.10 26.56
C THR A 109 34.29 -20.59 26.38
N ARG A 110 34.82 -20.14 25.24
CA ARG A 110 34.95 -18.71 24.94
C ARG A 110 33.59 -18.07 24.70
N ALA A 111 32.68 -18.76 24.02
CA ALA A 111 31.30 -18.33 23.86
C ALA A 111 30.60 -18.12 25.23
N GLN A 112 30.79 -19.06 26.17
CA GLN A 112 30.26 -18.95 27.52
C GLN A 112 30.87 -17.77 28.29
N ALA A 113 32.18 -17.56 28.20
CA ALA A 113 32.84 -16.42 28.84
C ALA A 113 32.31 -15.06 28.35
N LEU A 114 32.01 -14.93 27.05
CA LEU A 114 31.36 -13.75 26.49
C LEU A 114 29.92 -13.60 26.98
N ALA A 115 29.19 -14.71 27.11
CA ALA A 115 27.83 -14.72 27.66
C ALA A 115 27.79 -14.27 29.14
N ASP A 116 28.76 -14.72 29.94
CA ASP A 116 28.85 -14.39 31.37
C ASP A 116 29.30 -12.96 31.62
N LYS A 117 30.04 -12.37 30.67
CA LYS A 117 30.38 -10.96 30.71
C LYS A 117 29.18 -10.04 30.46
N ALA A 118 28.22 -10.48 29.65
CA ALA A 118 27.01 -9.69 29.41
C ALA A 118 26.16 -9.62 30.69
N ASN A 119 25.84 -8.41 31.16
CA ASN A 119 24.92 -8.23 32.29
C ASN A 119 23.53 -8.85 31.95
N LYS A 120 23.03 -9.72 32.82
CA LYS A 120 21.74 -10.42 32.71
C LYS A 120 20.71 -9.96 33.75
N GLU A 121 21.11 -9.20 34.77
CA GLU A 121 20.30 -8.91 35.96
C GLU A 121 19.11 -7.97 35.69
N ASP A 122 19.22 -7.12 34.68
CA ASP A 122 18.16 -6.21 34.26
C ASP A 122 17.23 -6.80 33.17
N ILE A 123 17.45 -8.06 32.81
CA ILE A 123 16.52 -8.85 32.01
C ILE A 123 15.72 -9.73 32.98
N HIS A 124 14.40 -9.56 33.03
CA HIS A 124 13.51 -10.35 33.89
C HIS A 124 13.24 -11.75 33.29
N VAL A 125 14.30 -12.46 32.90
CA VAL A 125 14.28 -13.79 32.28
C VAL A 125 15.39 -14.61 32.93
N ASP A 126 15.08 -15.85 33.36
CA ASP A 126 16.09 -16.70 33.98
C ASP A 126 17.16 -17.14 32.96
N ALA A 127 18.34 -17.51 33.47
CA ALA A 127 19.50 -17.79 32.63
C ALA A 127 19.31 -18.99 31.68
N THR A 128 18.51 -19.99 32.07
CA THR A 128 18.24 -21.16 31.24
C THR A 128 17.38 -20.76 30.06
N THR A 129 16.23 -20.12 30.31
CA THR A 129 15.33 -19.63 29.28
C THR A 129 16.02 -18.64 28.34
N LEU A 130 16.88 -17.76 28.88
CA LEU A 130 17.67 -16.83 28.09
C LEU A 130 18.62 -17.56 27.13
N ASN A 131 19.34 -18.58 27.61
CA ASN A 131 20.26 -19.35 26.78
C ASN A 131 19.52 -20.14 25.70
N GLU A 132 18.40 -20.77 26.04
CA GLU A 132 17.56 -21.50 25.08
C GLU A 132 17.07 -20.57 23.95
N LEU A 133 16.57 -19.38 24.29
CA LEU A 133 16.14 -18.40 23.30
C LEU A 133 17.29 -17.89 22.44
N VAL A 134 18.46 -17.62 23.03
CA VAL A 134 19.64 -17.21 22.25
C VAL A 134 20.02 -18.31 21.27
N ASP A 135 20.05 -19.56 21.71
CA ASP A 135 20.42 -20.69 20.87
C ASP A 135 19.40 -20.91 19.76
N GLU A 136 18.10 -20.81 20.05
CA GLU A 136 17.03 -20.88 19.04
C GLU A 136 17.21 -19.81 17.95
N ILE A 137 17.33 -18.53 18.34
CA ILE A 137 17.43 -17.42 17.38
C ILE A 137 18.71 -17.55 16.54
N TYR A 138 19.85 -17.82 17.16
CA TYR A 138 21.11 -17.88 16.42
C TYR A 138 21.28 -19.15 15.60
N SER A 139 20.67 -20.27 15.99
CA SER A 139 20.57 -21.47 15.16
C SER A 139 19.72 -21.21 13.92
N ALA A 140 18.59 -20.53 14.08
CA ALA A 140 17.75 -20.10 12.97
C ALA A 140 18.50 -19.11 12.05
N LYS A 141 19.24 -18.15 12.61
CA LYS A 141 20.11 -17.25 11.84
C LYS A 141 21.15 -18.02 11.03
N ALA A 142 21.88 -18.93 11.65
CA ALA A 142 22.90 -19.74 10.99
C ALA A 142 22.30 -20.59 9.85
N THR A 143 21.08 -21.07 10.04
CA THR A 143 20.32 -21.77 9.00
C THR A 143 19.96 -20.84 7.85
N ALA A 144 19.41 -19.65 8.13
CA ALA A 144 19.06 -18.65 7.12
C ALA A 144 20.25 -18.07 6.34
N ILE A 145 21.44 -18.06 6.93
CA ILE A 145 22.68 -17.70 6.21
C ILE A 145 23.01 -18.76 5.14
N LYS A 146 22.83 -20.04 5.47
CA LYS A 146 23.16 -21.17 4.59
C LYS A 146 22.07 -21.44 3.55
N ASP A 147 20.82 -21.26 3.93
CA ASP A 147 19.64 -21.48 3.09
C ASP A 147 18.84 -20.19 2.94
N PRO A 148 18.93 -19.50 1.78
CA PRO A 148 18.16 -18.31 1.50
C PRO A 148 16.65 -18.48 1.67
N GLY A 149 16.10 -19.69 1.47
CA GLY A 149 14.68 -19.97 1.66
C GLY A 149 14.19 -19.81 3.10
N GLN A 150 15.10 -19.86 4.09
CA GLN A 150 14.78 -19.68 5.51
C GLN A 150 14.86 -18.23 5.97
N ARG A 151 15.35 -17.31 5.13
CA ARG A 151 15.59 -15.91 5.51
C ARG A 151 14.32 -15.16 5.82
N PHE A 152 13.28 -15.33 5.00
CA PHE A 152 12.00 -14.67 5.24
C PHE A 152 11.39 -15.12 6.58
N THR A 153 11.34 -16.43 6.83
CA THR A 153 10.86 -17.00 8.11
C THR A 153 11.66 -16.50 9.30
N PHE A 154 12.99 -16.46 9.18
CA PHE A 154 13.86 -15.92 10.21
C PHE A 154 13.58 -14.44 10.51
N LEU A 155 13.46 -13.60 9.47
CA LEU A 155 13.14 -12.19 9.62
C LEU A 155 11.78 -12.00 10.30
N GLN A 156 10.76 -12.77 9.91
CA GLN A 156 9.44 -12.72 10.55
C GLN A 156 9.50 -13.08 12.04
N MET A 157 10.25 -14.13 12.40
CA MET A 157 10.46 -14.52 13.80
C MET A 157 11.07 -13.36 14.59
N VAL A 158 12.19 -12.81 14.11
CA VAL A 158 12.87 -11.68 14.76
C VAL A 158 11.96 -10.45 14.88
N MET A 159 11.21 -10.13 13.83
CA MET A 159 10.27 -9.00 13.81
C MET A 159 9.13 -9.18 14.81
N SER A 160 8.60 -10.39 14.96
CA SER A 160 7.57 -10.69 15.95
C SER A 160 8.10 -10.39 17.36
N TYR A 161 9.28 -10.91 17.70
CA TYR A 161 9.91 -10.62 18.99
C TYR A 161 10.25 -9.14 19.19
N ALA A 162 10.72 -8.44 18.17
CA ALA A 162 11.01 -7.02 18.27
C ALA A 162 9.75 -6.14 18.46
N ASN A 163 8.57 -6.65 18.08
CA ASN A 163 7.29 -5.94 18.21
C ASN A 163 6.50 -6.30 19.46
N THR A 164 6.56 -7.55 19.93
CA THR A 164 5.76 -8.05 21.06
C THR A 164 6.58 -8.44 22.29
N GLY A 165 7.90 -8.59 22.12
CA GLY A 165 8.81 -9.05 23.15
C GLY A 165 9.50 -7.93 23.93
N ASN A 166 10.41 -8.33 24.82
CA ASN A 166 11.26 -7.43 25.57
C ASN A 166 12.28 -6.77 24.60
N GLU A 167 12.00 -5.55 24.14
CA GLU A 167 12.86 -4.79 23.22
C GLU A 167 14.31 -4.72 23.72
N LEU A 168 14.50 -4.56 25.03
CA LEU A 168 15.83 -4.55 25.65
C LEU A 168 16.57 -5.89 25.49
N LEU A 169 15.87 -7.02 25.51
CA LEU A 169 16.45 -8.33 25.25
C LEU A 169 16.86 -8.45 23.77
N MET A 170 15.96 -8.15 22.84
CA MET A 170 16.24 -8.27 21.40
C MET A 170 17.37 -7.35 20.95
N ASN A 171 17.44 -6.13 21.48
CA ASN A 171 18.54 -5.21 21.22
C ASN A 171 19.89 -5.79 21.67
N ARG A 172 19.95 -6.54 22.78
CA ARG A 172 21.20 -7.19 23.21
C ARG A 172 21.58 -8.37 22.34
N LEU A 173 20.59 -9.08 21.81
CA LEU A 173 20.84 -10.26 20.99
C LEU A 173 21.26 -9.91 19.57
N GLY A 174 21.33 -8.64 19.18
CA GLY A 174 21.71 -8.26 17.83
C GLY A 174 20.55 -8.05 16.87
N PHE A 175 19.33 -7.95 17.41
CA PHE A 175 18.09 -8.02 16.65
C PHE A 175 17.11 -6.92 17.07
N SER A 176 17.63 -5.71 17.30
CA SER A 176 16.76 -4.54 17.44
C SER A 176 15.92 -4.32 16.18
N LYS A 177 14.94 -3.42 16.24
CA LYS A 177 14.19 -3.00 15.06
C LYS A 177 15.13 -2.49 13.93
N SER A 178 16.14 -1.70 14.28
CA SER A 178 17.14 -1.25 13.30
C SER A 178 17.91 -2.43 12.72
N ASP A 179 18.38 -3.36 13.56
CA ASP A 179 19.19 -4.48 13.09
C ASP A 179 18.39 -5.46 12.20
N ALA A 180 17.11 -5.69 12.53
CA ALA A 180 16.21 -6.47 11.70
C ALA A 180 16.00 -5.83 10.32
N LEU A 181 15.84 -4.49 10.26
CA LEU A 181 15.77 -3.76 9.01
C LEU A 181 17.08 -3.89 8.21
N ASN A 182 18.22 -3.66 8.86
CA ASN A 182 19.54 -3.73 8.23
C ASN A 182 19.82 -5.10 7.61
N LEU A 183 19.46 -6.17 8.34
CA LEU A 183 19.60 -7.54 7.84
C LEU A 183 18.64 -7.82 6.67
N ALA A 184 17.39 -7.36 6.75
CA ALA A 184 16.43 -7.49 5.66
C ALA A 184 16.90 -6.75 4.40
N GLU A 185 17.41 -5.52 4.53
CA GLU A 185 17.99 -4.74 3.42
C GLU A 185 19.18 -5.44 2.79
N PHE A 186 20.03 -6.03 3.62
CA PHE A 186 21.17 -6.81 3.15
C PHE A 186 20.73 -8.03 2.33
N TRP A 187 19.83 -8.86 2.87
CA TRP A 187 19.34 -10.04 2.16
C TRP A 187 18.47 -9.72 0.94
N ALA A 188 17.79 -8.56 0.92
CA ALA A 188 17.04 -8.11 -0.25
C ALA A 188 17.94 -7.75 -1.46
N LYS A 189 19.27 -7.70 -1.30
CA LYS A 189 20.22 -7.57 -2.43
C LYS A 189 20.19 -8.80 -3.35
N ASP A 190 19.79 -9.94 -2.82
CA ASP A 190 19.66 -11.19 -3.60
C ASP A 190 18.37 -11.21 -4.45
N ASN A 191 17.59 -10.12 -4.43
CA ASN A 191 16.38 -9.91 -5.22
C ASN A 191 15.27 -10.93 -4.93
N ASP A 192 15.20 -11.40 -3.68
CA ASP A 192 14.03 -12.10 -3.17
C ASP A 192 12.83 -11.12 -3.08
N PRO A 193 11.70 -11.39 -3.77
CA PRO A 193 10.56 -10.48 -3.82
C PRO A 193 9.92 -10.25 -2.44
N ASP A 194 9.82 -11.29 -1.61
CA ASP A 194 9.14 -11.22 -0.32
C ASP A 194 9.98 -10.52 0.73
N ILE A 195 11.29 -10.77 0.77
CA ILE A 195 12.21 -10.01 1.62
C ILE A 195 12.27 -8.56 1.16
N THR A 196 12.31 -8.29 -0.15
CA THR A 196 12.29 -6.92 -0.69
C THR A 196 11.01 -6.19 -0.29
N PHE A 197 9.86 -6.87 -0.30
CA PHE A 197 8.60 -6.31 0.17
C PHE A 197 8.60 -6.06 1.68
N LEU A 198 9.14 -7.02 2.45
CA LEU A 198 9.27 -6.94 3.90
C LEU A 198 10.06 -5.70 4.33
N VAL A 199 11.16 -5.37 3.62
CA VAL A 199 11.91 -4.13 3.88
C VAL A 199 10.99 -2.90 3.79
N GLY A 200 10.14 -2.82 2.76
CA GLY A 200 9.16 -1.74 2.65
C GLY A 200 8.19 -1.69 3.83
N GLN A 201 7.72 -2.85 4.31
CA GLN A 201 6.85 -2.95 5.49
C GLN A 201 7.56 -2.48 6.76
N LEU A 202 8.86 -2.78 6.91
CA LEU A 202 9.66 -2.35 8.05
C LEU A 202 9.83 -0.82 8.11
N TYR A 203 10.02 -0.16 6.97
CA TYR A 203 10.00 1.29 6.89
C TYR A 203 8.63 1.87 7.29
N ASP A 204 7.53 1.22 6.88
CA ASP A 204 6.17 1.64 7.22
C ASP A 204 5.89 1.48 8.73
N ALA A 205 6.34 0.37 9.31
CA ALA A 205 6.25 0.05 10.74
C ALA A 205 7.16 0.92 11.63
N GLY A 206 8.02 1.75 11.05
CA GLY A 206 8.88 2.67 11.79
C GLY A 206 10.05 1.98 12.51
N PHE A 207 10.60 0.92 11.90
CA PHE A 207 11.80 0.23 12.41
C PHE A 207 13.07 1.11 12.37
N VAL A 208 12.97 2.26 11.70
CA VAL A 208 13.98 3.32 11.68
C VAL A 208 13.34 4.69 11.85
N LYS A 209 14.04 5.60 12.52
CA LYS A 209 13.62 7.00 12.73
C LYS A 209 14.29 7.92 11.68
N LEU A 210 13.80 7.88 10.45
CA LEU A 210 14.26 8.76 9.36
C LEU A 210 13.19 9.77 8.95
N ALA A 211 13.60 11.01 8.69
CA ALA A 211 12.71 12.08 8.23
C ALA A 211 12.03 11.75 6.88
N ASN A 212 12.72 11.03 6.00
CA ASN A 212 12.30 10.68 4.63
C ASN A 212 11.89 9.21 4.46
N LYS A 213 11.54 8.49 5.54
CA LYS A 213 11.17 7.05 5.49
C LYS A 213 10.13 6.68 4.42
N ASN A 214 9.23 7.60 4.07
CA ASN A 214 8.23 7.37 3.01
C ASN A 214 8.88 7.16 1.64
N ALA A 215 9.95 7.90 1.30
CA ALA A 215 10.63 7.75 0.03
C ALA A 215 11.33 6.37 -0.07
N PHE A 216 12.00 5.95 1.00
CA PHE A 216 12.62 4.63 1.11
C PHE A 216 11.60 3.51 0.98
N LYS A 217 10.51 3.56 1.75
CA LYS A 217 9.38 2.64 1.62
C LYS A 217 8.92 2.49 0.18
N MET A 218 8.71 3.61 -0.51
CA MET A 218 8.23 3.60 -1.88
C MET A 218 9.23 3.02 -2.88
N LYS A 219 10.54 3.25 -2.67
CA LYS A 219 11.61 2.62 -3.45
C LYS A 219 11.56 1.09 -3.30
N TRP A 220 11.40 0.59 -2.07
CA TRP A 220 11.35 -0.84 -1.78
C TRP A 220 10.08 -1.51 -2.31
N TYR A 221 8.90 -0.91 -2.14
CA TYR A 221 7.67 -1.44 -2.75
C TYR A 221 7.73 -1.46 -4.28
N ARG A 222 8.34 -0.45 -4.91
CA ARG A 222 8.56 -0.48 -6.36
C ARG A 222 9.47 -1.65 -6.76
N LYS A 223 10.62 -1.81 -6.09
CA LYS A 223 11.56 -2.91 -6.37
C LYS A 223 10.87 -4.27 -6.19
N ALA A 224 10.13 -4.47 -5.11
CA ALA A 224 9.41 -5.71 -4.85
C ALA A 224 8.36 -6.01 -5.94
N ALA A 225 7.62 -5.00 -6.38
CA ALA A 225 6.63 -5.15 -7.44
C ALA A 225 7.27 -5.55 -8.79
N GLU A 226 8.42 -4.93 -9.11
CA GLU A 226 9.23 -5.25 -10.29
C GLU A 226 9.79 -6.68 -10.23
N LEU A 227 10.11 -7.18 -9.02
CA LEU A 227 10.53 -8.55 -8.77
C LEU A 227 9.37 -9.57 -8.76
N GLY A 228 8.13 -9.11 -8.89
CA GLY A 228 6.97 -9.99 -8.98
C GLY A 228 6.11 -10.06 -7.73
N GLN A 229 6.47 -9.41 -6.62
CA GLN A 229 5.75 -9.56 -5.36
C GLN A 229 4.29 -9.04 -5.48
N PRO A 230 3.26 -9.88 -5.26
CA PRO A 230 1.88 -9.56 -5.60
C PRO A 230 1.26 -8.41 -4.80
N ASP A 231 1.56 -8.29 -3.50
CA ASP A 231 1.06 -7.20 -2.67
C ASP A 231 1.67 -5.85 -3.05
N ALA A 232 2.96 -5.84 -3.38
CA ALA A 232 3.67 -4.68 -3.88
C ALA A 232 3.13 -4.23 -5.22
N GLN A 233 2.81 -5.18 -6.12
CA GLN A 233 2.14 -4.88 -7.38
C GLN A 233 0.75 -4.29 -7.16
N ASN A 234 -0.05 -4.84 -6.23
CA ASN A 234 -1.33 -4.25 -5.84
C ASN A 234 -1.17 -2.81 -5.30
N ILE A 235 -0.16 -2.57 -4.46
CA ILE A 235 0.14 -1.23 -3.93
C ILE A 235 0.50 -0.27 -5.06
N LEU A 236 1.35 -0.65 -6.00
CA LEU A 236 1.66 0.19 -7.17
C LEU A 236 0.41 0.45 -8.02
N GLY A 237 -0.42 -0.57 -8.23
CA GLY A 237 -1.70 -0.44 -8.92
C GLY A 237 -2.56 0.66 -8.30
N ARG A 238 -2.69 0.66 -6.97
CA ARG A 238 -3.44 1.67 -6.22
C ARG A 238 -2.85 3.06 -6.35
N LEU A 239 -1.54 3.19 -6.21
CA LEU A 239 -0.88 4.49 -6.28
C LEU A 239 -1.01 5.13 -7.67
N TYR A 240 -0.92 4.33 -8.73
CA TYR A 240 -1.19 4.82 -10.08
C TYR A 240 -2.69 5.13 -10.31
N ALA A 241 -3.61 4.44 -9.63
CA ALA A 241 -5.04 4.73 -9.74
C ALA A 241 -5.45 6.01 -8.99
N THR A 242 -4.82 6.31 -7.84
CA THR A 242 -5.23 7.43 -6.98
C THR A 242 -4.34 8.66 -7.07
N GLY A 243 -3.12 8.52 -7.58
CA GLY A 243 -2.13 9.59 -7.60
C GLY A 243 -1.56 9.97 -6.23
N GLU A 244 -1.67 9.08 -5.26
CA GLU A 244 -1.17 9.35 -3.90
C GLU A 244 0.37 9.39 -3.84
N LYS A 245 0.89 10.05 -2.81
CA LYS A 245 2.33 10.08 -2.48
C LYS A 245 3.22 10.66 -3.59
N GLY A 246 2.69 11.64 -4.33
CA GLY A 246 3.42 12.34 -5.39
C GLY A 246 3.58 11.51 -6.67
N ILE A 247 2.85 10.40 -6.81
CA ILE A 247 2.78 9.65 -8.06
C ILE A 247 1.70 10.29 -8.92
N LYS A 248 2.01 10.60 -10.18
CA LYS A 248 1.00 11.07 -11.12
C LYS A 248 0.02 9.93 -11.44
N PRO A 249 -1.31 10.16 -11.39
CA PRO A 249 -2.28 9.16 -11.82
C PRO A 249 -1.99 8.64 -13.23
N ASP A 250 -2.06 7.33 -13.42
CA ASP A 250 -1.95 6.65 -14.70
C ASP A 250 -2.76 5.35 -14.63
N ILE A 251 -4.01 5.40 -15.08
CA ILE A 251 -4.92 4.26 -15.04
C ILE A 251 -4.40 3.06 -15.85
N GLN A 252 -3.62 3.29 -16.92
CA GLN A 252 -3.07 2.20 -17.73
C GLN A 252 -1.97 1.45 -16.97
N GLN A 253 -1.15 2.16 -16.20
CA GLN A 253 -0.21 1.53 -15.28
C GLN A 253 -0.94 0.82 -14.13
N ALA A 254 -1.98 1.44 -13.57
CA ALA A 254 -2.77 0.83 -12.51
C ALA A 254 -3.34 -0.53 -12.94
N LEU A 255 -4.00 -0.58 -14.10
CA LEU A 255 -4.54 -1.81 -14.70
C LEU A 255 -3.45 -2.87 -14.88
N LYS A 256 -2.29 -2.51 -15.44
CA LYS A 256 -1.18 -3.46 -15.65
C LYS A 256 -0.69 -4.08 -14.35
N TRP A 257 -0.52 -3.26 -13.31
CA TRP A 257 -0.04 -3.74 -12.02
C TRP A 257 -1.07 -4.59 -11.30
N TYR A 258 -2.33 -4.16 -11.28
CA TYR A 258 -3.42 -4.96 -10.73
C TYR A 258 -3.60 -6.28 -11.48
N GLU A 259 -3.53 -6.30 -12.81
CA GLU A 259 -3.63 -7.53 -13.60
C GLU A 259 -2.48 -8.51 -13.31
N ARG A 260 -1.25 -8.00 -13.10
CA ARG A 260 -0.11 -8.85 -12.68
C ARG A 260 -0.33 -9.45 -11.30
N ALA A 261 -0.78 -8.65 -10.33
CA ALA A 261 -1.05 -9.12 -8.97
C ALA A 261 -2.22 -10.12 -8.94
N ALA A 262 -3.31 -9.81 -9.65
CA ALA A 262 -4.50 -10.64 -9.74
C ALA A 262 -4.21 -12.02 -10.36
N LYS A 263 -3.36 -12.08 -11.40
CA LYS A 263 -2.91 -13.35 -12.01
C LYS A 263 -2.14 -14.25 -11.04
N GLN A 264 -1.53 -13.67 -10.02
CA GLN A 264 -0.83 -14.39 -8.95
C GLN A 264 -1.75 -14.73 -7.76
N GLY A 265 -3.05 -14.47 -7.88
CA GLY A 265 -4.01 -14.73 -6.81
C GLY A 265 -4.04 -13.66 -5.72
N ASN A 266 -3.55 -12.44 -5.99
CA ASN A 266 -3.69 -11.36 -5.01
C ASN A 266 -5.16 -10.92 -4.89
N LYS A 267 -5.78 -11.28 -3.77
CA LYS A 267 -7.20 -11.00 -3.47
C LYS A 267 -7.55 -9.51 -3.52
N ASP A 268 -6.69 -8.65 -2.99
CA ASP A 268 -6.94 -7.21 -2.98
C ASP A 268 -6.84 -6.61 -4.39
N ALA A 269 -5.90 -7.08 -5.21
CA ALA A 269 -5.81 -6.68 -6.61
C ALA A 269 -7.01 -7.14 -7.44
N LEU A 270 -7.52 -8.35 -7.20
CA LEU A 270 -8.76 -8.83 -7.83
C LEU A 270 -9.94 -7.91 -7.50
N ILE A 271 -10.09 -7.53 -6.23
CA ILE A 271 -11.14 -6.59 -5.80
C ILE A 271 -10.94 -5.21 -6.43
N ASN A 272 -9.73 -4.66 -6.38
CA ASN A 272 -9.44 -3.32 -6.91
C ASN A 272 -9.66 -3.26 -8.43
N LEU A 273 -9.20 -4.27 -9.16
CA LEU A 273 -9.42 -4.37 -10.60
C LEU A 273 -10.90 -4.56 -10.94
N GLY A 274 -11.59 -5.43 -10.20
CA GLY A 274 -13.03 -5.64 -10.37
C GLY A 274 -13.82 -4.35 -10.11
N THR A 275 -13.41 -3.58 -9.11
CA THR A 275 -14.03 -2.29 -8.75
C THR A 275 -13.84 -1.25 -9.86
N LEU A 276 -12.66 -1.19 -10.49
CA LEU A 276 -12.43 -0.31 -11.64
C LEU A 276 -13.42 -0.61 -12.77
N TYR A 277 -13.60 -1.88 -13.13
CA TYR A 277 -14.54 -2.29 -14.17
C TYR A 277 -16.01 -2.22 -13.74
N TYR A 278 -16.31 -2.31 -12.45
CA TYR A 278 -17.67 -2.23 -11.91
C TYR A 278 -18.17 -0.78 -11.83
N LEU A 279 -17.34 0.13 -11.33
CA LEU A 279 -17.68 1.55 -11.19
C LEU A 279 -17.45 2.32 -12.50
N GLY A 280 -16.44 1.93 -13.28
CA GLY A 280 -16.12 2.57 -14.55
C GLY A 280 -15.98 4.09 -14.48
N GLU A 281 -15.39 4.61 -13.40
CA GLU A 281 -15.08 6.04 -13.27
C GLU A 281 -13.81 6.41 -14.04
N GLN A 282 -12.86 5.47 -14.11
CA GLN A 282 -11.55 5.67 -14.76
C GLN A 282 -11.38 4.82 -16.03
N VAL A 283 -12.26 3.84 -16.21
CA VAL A 283 -12.33 2.93 -17.37
C VAL A 283 -13.79 2.77 -17.78
N ASP A 284 -14.07 2.20 -18.94
CA ASP A 284 -15.44 1.82 -19.26
C ASP A 284 -15.87 0.61 -18.42
N ILE A 285 -17.14 0.61 -18.03
CA ILE A 285 -17.74 -0.50 -17.29
C ILE A 285 -17.64 -1.80 -18.09
N ASP A 286 -17.21 -2.85 -17.42
CA ASP A 286 -17.24 -4.22 -17.89
C ASP A 286 -17.73 -5.12 -16.74
N TYR A 287 -19.05 -5.27 -16.62
CA TYR A 287 -19.64 -6.10 -15.58
C TYR A 287 -19.25 -7.58 -15.72
N ALA A 288 -18.97 -8.08 -16.92
CA ALA A 288 -18.56 -9.46 -17.09
C ALA A 288 -17.17 -9.69 -16.46
N LYS A 289 -16.22 -8.81 -16.79
CA LYS A 289 -14.87 -8.86 -16.21
C LYS A 289 -14.91 -8.59 -14.71
N ALA A 290 -15.69 -7.62 -14.24
CA ALA A 290 -15.86 -7.36 -12.82
C ALA A 290 -16.43 -8.58 -12.07
N PHE A 291 -17.48 -9.22 -12.61
CA PHE A 291 -18.07 -10.42 -12.02
C PHE A 291 -17.04 -11.53 -11.89
N GLN A 292 -16.28 -11.84 -12.95
CA GLN A 292 -15.25 -12.88 -12.91
C GLN A 292 -14.16 -12.61 -11.87
N LEU A 293 -13.70 -11.35 -11.76
CA LEU A 293 -12.69 -10.94 -10.79
C LEU A 293 -13.21 -11.07 -9.36
N PHE A 294 -14.45 -10.63 -9.10
CA PHE A 294 -15.08 -10.78 -7.81
C PHE A 294 -15.35 -12.25 -7.47
N ASP A 295 -15.81 -13.05 -8.42
CA ASP A 295 -16.06 -14.48 -8.19
C ASP A 295 -14.77 -15.23 -7.82
N THR A 296 -13.66 -14.92 -8.50
CA THR A 296 -12.33 -15.43 -8.13
C THR A 296 -11.92 -14.97 -6.72
N ALA A 297 -12.10 -13.70 -6.38
CA ALA A 297 -11.77 -13.19 -5.04
C ALA A 297 -12.68 -13.78 -3.94
N LYS A 298 -13.93 -14.09 -4.28
CA LYS A 298 -14.91 -14.75 -3.41
C LYS A 298 -14.46 -16.18 -3.08
N GLU A 299 -14.02 -16.94 -4.08
CA GLU A 299 -13.44 -18.29 -3.88
C GLU A 299 -12.19 -18.26 -2.99
N GLN A 300 -11.44 -17.15 -2.99
CA GLN A 300 -10.31 -16.89 -2.09
C GLN A 300 -10.73 -16.32 -0.71
N GLY A 301 -12.03 -16.34 -0.37
CA GLY A 301 -12.54 -15.93 0.93
C GLY A 301 -12.66 -14.41 1.12
N SER A 302 -12.81 -13.62 0.05
CA SER A 302 -13.05 -12.18 0.16
C SER A 302 -14.51 -11.87 0.51
N ALA A 303 -14.79 -11.44 1.75
CA ALA A 303 -16.10 -10.93 2.15
C ALA A 303 -16.52 -9.69 1.32
N VAL A 304 -15.55 -8.88 0.86
CA VAL A 304 -15.82 -7.73 -0.01
C VAL A 304 -16.32 -8.20 -1.39
N ALA A 305 -15.78 -9.28 -1.94
CA ALA A 305 -16.25 -9.83 -3.22
C ALA A 305 -17.70 -10.32 -3.13
N TRP A 306 -18.05 -11.03 -2.06
CA TRP A 306 -19.41 -11.47 -1.79
C TRP A 306 -20.40 -10.31 -1.88
N ARG A 307 -20.05 -9.16 -1.28
CA ARG A 307 -20.89 -7.95 -1.31
C ARG A 307 -21.05 -7.36 -2.70
N TYR A 308 -19.98 -7.29 -3.49
CA TYR A 308 -20.09 -6.81 -4.87
C TYR A 308 -20.98 -7.71 -5.71
N LEU A 309 -20.79 -9.04 -5.61
CA LEU A 309 -21.63 -10.00 -6.31
C LEU A 309 -23.10 -9.93 -5.86
N ALA A 310 -23.37 -9.72 -4.57
CA ALA A 310 -24.72 -9.50 -4.05
C ALA A 310 -25.39 -8.28 -4.70
N TRP A 311 -24.67 -7.16 -4.84
CA TRP A 311 -25.17 -5.98 -5.56
C TRP A 311 -25.40 -6.26 -7.05
N MET A 312 -24.52 -7.03 -7.69
CA MET A 312 -24.69 -7.41 -9.10
C MET A 312 -25.95 -8.26 -9.31
N TYR A 313 -26.23 -9.23 -8.43
CA TYR A 313 -27.49 -9.99 -8.42
C TYR A 313 -28.71 -9.12 -8.05
N THR A 314 -28.55 -8.11 -7.19
CA THR A 314 -29.64 -7.19 -6.83
C THR A 314 -30.05 -6.31 -8.03
N ASN A 315 -29.06 -5.84 -8.78
CA ASN A 315 -29.27 -4.86 -9.85
C ASN A 315 -29.45 -5.50 -11.23
N GLY A 316 -29.05 -6.77 -11.40
CA GLY A 316 -29.05 -7.43 -12.70
C GLY A 316 -27.88 -7.00 -13.60
N GLN A 317 -26.69 -6.81 -13.00
CA GLN A 317 -25.49 -6.40 -13.72
C GLN A 317 -24.69 -7.64 -14.13
N TYR A 318 -24.58 -7.89 -15.44
CA TYR A 318 -24.06 -9.12 -16.08
C TYR A 318 -24.90 -10.39 -15.83
N VAL A 319 -25.45 -10.56 -14.63
CA VAL A 319 -26.40 -11.63 -14.27
C VAL A 319 -27.83 -11.11 -14.27
N GLN A 320 -28.83 -12.00 -14.31
CA GLN A 320 -30.21 -11.61 -14.07
C GLN A 320 -30.44 -11.24 -12.61
N THR A 321 -31.41 -10.36 -12.35
CA THR A 321 -31.79 -10.04 -10.97
C THR A 321 -32.34 -11.28 -10.26
N ASP A 322 -31.67 -11.67 -9.17
CA ASP A 322 -32.07 -12.73 -8.26
C ASP A 322 -31.97 -12.23 -6.81
N CYS A 323 -33.12 -11.80 -6.27
CA CYS A 323 -33.19 -11.21 -4.94
C CYS A 323 -32.88 -12.22 -3.82
N LYS A 324 -33.17 -13.51 -4.02
CA LYS A 324 -32.86 -14.55 -3.02
C LYS A 324 -31.37 -14.84 -2.99
N MET A 325 -30.76 -14.99 -4.17
CA MET A 325 -29.32 -15.18 -4.29
C MET A 325 -28.56 -13.95 -3.79
N ALA A 326 -29.02 -12.74 -4.10
CA ALA A 326 -28.44 -11.52 -3.57
C ALA A 326 -28.45 -11.49 -2.02
N ALA A 327 -29.57 -11.85 -1.40
CA ALA A 327 -29.67 -11.92 0.06
C ALA A 327 -28.71 -12.95 0.68
N ASP A 328 -28.62 -14.14 0.10
CA ASP A 328 -27.67 -15.17 0.52
C ASP A 328 -26.23 -14.66 0.40
N TYR A 329 -25.87 -14.03 -0.73
CA TYR A 329 -24.53 -13.50 -0.93
C TYR A 329 -24.19 -12.35 0.03
N PHE A 330 -25.16 -11.51 0.40
CA PHE A 330 -24.96 -10.52 1.46
C PHE A 330 -24.67 -11.19 2.81
N ASP A 331 -25.41 -12.25 3.16
CA ASP A 331 -25.20 -13.01 4.40
C ASP A 331 -23.81 -13.67 4.45
N GLN A 332 -23.41 -14.36 3.37
CA GLN A 332 -22.06 -14.94 3.22
C GLN A 332 -20.96 -13.87 3.28
N GLY A 333 -21.23 -12.68 2.74
CA GLY A 333 -20.38 -11.50 2.84
C GLY A 333 -20.43 -10.79 4.21
N GLN A 334 -21.07 -11.41 5.22
CA GLN A 334 -21.27 -10.89 6.57
C GLN A 334 -21.88 -9.47 6.60
N SER A 335 -22.74 -9.20 5.62
CA SER A 335 -23.43 -7.92 5.45
C SER A 335 -24.91 -8.09 5.77
N ARG A 336 -25.39 -7.40 6.81
CA ARG A 336 -26.78 -7.48 7.23
C ARG A 336 -27.66 -6.70 6.25
N VAL A 337 -28.71 -7.33 5.73
CA VAL A 337 -29.69 -6.71 4.82
C VAL A 337 -30.92 -6.12 5.54
N GLY A 338 -30.80 -5.90 6.86
CA GLY A 338 -31.96 -5.59 7.71
C GLY A 338 -32.93 -6.79 7.81
N ARG A 339 -34.25 -6.54 7.77
CA ARG A 339 -35.25 -7.61 7.71
C ARG A 339 -35.28 -8.20 6.30
N ILE A 340 -34.99 -9.50 6.18
CA ILE A 340 -34.93 -10.22 4.91
C ILE A 340 -36.18 -10.02 4.04
N ASP A 341 -37.38 -10.10 4.62
CA ASP A 341 -38.63 -9.91 3.88
C ASP A 341 -38.74 -8.50 3.27
N GLY A 342 -38.24 -7.50 4.00
CA GLY A 342 -38.21 -6.11 3.52
C GLY A 342 -37.24 -5.92 2.37
N PHE A 343 -36.05 -6.54 2.47
CA PHE A 343 -35.08 -6.55 1.37
C PHE A 343 -35.65 -7.22 0.12
N LEU A 344 -36.20 -8.43 0.25
CA LEU A 344 -36.74 -9.19 -0.87
C LEU A 344 -37.90 -8.45 -1.55
N ALA A 345 -38.83 -7.88 -0.76
CA ALA A 345 -39.95 -7.11 -1.30
C ALA A 345 -39.48 -5.87 -2.07
N THR A 346 -38.51 -5.13 -1.54
CA THR A 346 -37.96 -3.94 -2.20
C THR A 346 -37.17 -4.31 -3.46
N CYS A 347 -36.32 -5.34 -3.40
CA CYS A 347 -35.56 -5.81 -4.55
C CYS A 347 -36.46 -6.24 -5.71
N GLU A 348 -37.54 -7.00 -5.45
CA GLU A 348 -38.50 -7.40 -6.50
C GLU A 348 -39.30 -6.21 -7.03
N LYS A 349 -39.68 -5.27 -6.15
CA LYS A 349 -40.34 -4.02 -6.57
C LYS A 349 -39.43 -3.21 -7.52
N ASP A 350 -38.16 -3.09 -7.17
CA ASP A 350 -37.17 -2.35 -7.97
C ASP A 350 -36.91 -3.02 -9.30
N LYS A 351 -36.80 -4.36 -9.33
CA LYS A 351 -36.71 -5.16 -10.56
C LYS A 351 -37.87 -4.86 -11.49
N LEU A 352 -39.11 -4.96 -11.01
CA LEU A 352 -40.31 -4.66 -11.80
C LEU A 352 -40.33 -3.22 -12.29
N ALA A 353 -39.83 -2.27 -11.49
CA ALA A 353 -39.78 -0.88 -11.89
C ALA A 353 -38.73 -0.63 -13.00
N ARG A 354 -37.56 -1.30 -12.94
CA ARG A 354 -36.58 -1.29 -14.04
C ARG A 354 -37.14 -1.91 -15.32
N GLU A 355 -37.91 -2.99 -15.22
CA GLU A 355 -38.57 -3.65 -16.37
C GLU A 355 -39.68 -2.79 -17.00
N LYS A 356 -40.43 -2.05 -16.18
CA LYS A 356 -41.54 -1.18 -16.62
C LYS A 356 -41.10 0.19 -17.14
N MET A 357 -39.86 0.57 -16.90
CA MET A 357 -39.30 1.85 -17.31
C MET A 357 -39.60 2.06 -18.82
N SER A 358 -40.30 3.14 -19.16
CA SER A 358 -40.67 3.48 -20.54
C SER A 358 -39.42 3.72 -21.40
N ASP A 359 -39.59 3.86 -22.71
CA ASP A 359 -38.50 4.31 -23.59
C ASP A 359 -38.12 5.80 -23.36
N GLU A 360 -38.76 6.48 -22.41
CA GLU A 360 -38.44 7.86 -22.05
C GLU A 360 -37.13 7.91 -21.24
N LEU A 361 -36.29 8.89 -21.58
CA LEU A 361 -35.00 9.10 -20.95
C LEU A 361 -35.14 9.76 -19.56
N PRO A 362 -34.18 9.54 -18.65
CA PRO A 362 -34.18 10.19 -17.33
C PRO A 362 -34.08 11.69 -17.43
N VAL A 363 -34.66 12.37 -16.45
CA VAL A 363 -34.29 13.74 -16.15
C VAL A 363 -33.13 13.68 -15.17
N LEU A 364 -31.99 14.18 -15.62
CA LEU A 364 -30.75 14.26 -14.87
C LEU A 364 -30.47 15.71 -14.48
N THR A 365 -30.07 15.91 -13.23
CA THR A 365 -29.71 17.22 -12.69
C THR A 365 -28.29 17.17 -12.16
N LEU A 366 -27.36 17.84 -12.84
CA LEU A 366 -25.99 18.03 -12.38
C LEU A 366 -25.89 19.32 -11.57
N LYS A 367 -25.19 19.27 -10.44
CA LYS A 367 -24.94 20.42 -9.58
C LYS A 367 -23.54 20.34 -8.97
N GLN A 368 -22.94 21.50 -8.70
CA GLN A 368 -21.80 21.60 -7.79
C GLN A 368 -22.34 21.70 -6.36
N VAL A 369 -21.98 20.74 -5.51
CA VAL A 369 -22.43 20.72 -4.11
C VAL A 369 -21.38 21.26 -3.15
N GLY A 370 -20.13 21.38 -3.59
CA GLY A 370 -19.08 21.99 -2.78
C GLY A 370 -17.72 22.02 -3.46
N THR A 371 -16.78 22.65 -2.77
CA THR A 371 -15.34 22.64 -3.10
C THR A 371 -14.57 22.32 -1.84
N PHE A 372 -13.78 21.26 -1.88
CA PHE A 372 -12.88 20.90 -0.77
C PHE A 372 -11.51 21.50 -1.04
N ILE A 373 -11.04 22.38 -0.15
CA ILE A 373 -9.74 23.03 -0.26
C ILE A 373 -8.68 22.14 0.39
N GLY A 374 -7.58 21.90 -0.32
CA GLY A 374 -6.43 21.16 0.18
C GLY A 374 -6.59 19.64 0.13
N GLY A 375 -5.48 18.95 -0.16
CA GLY A 375 -5.37 17.50 -0.18
C GLY A 375 -4.27 16.98 0.75
N LYS A 376 -4.36 15.71 1.16
CA LYS A 376 -3.26 15.05 1.87
C LYS A 376 -2.02 15.01 0.94
N ASN A 377 -0.94 15.69 1.33
CA ASN A 377 0.36 15.73 0.66
C ASN A 377 0.42 16.50 -0.69
N ASP A 378 -0.26 17.65 -0.81
CA ASP A 378 -0.12 18.60 -1.93
C ASP A 378 -0.42 18.04 -3.34
N SER A 379 -1.25 16.99 -3.45
CA SER A 379 -1.56 16.36 -4.75
C SER A 379 -2.57 17.13 -5.60
N TYR A 380 -3.30 18.09 -5.01
CA TYR A 380 -4.24 18.98 -5.68
C TYR A 380 -4.46 20.23 -4.81
N ALA A 381 -4.80 21.35 -5.46
CA ALA A 381 -5.18 22.60 -4.80
C ALA A 381 -6.58 22.49 -4.17
N CYS A 382 -7.54 21.91 -4.89
CA CYS A 382 -8.88 21.64 -4.39
C CYS A 382 -9.56 20.49 -5.16
N GLN A 383 -10.69 20.03 -4.63
CA GLN A 383 -11.58 19.07 -5.30
C GLN A 383 -12.95 19.69 -5.49
N LEU A 384 -13.44 19.71 -6.73
CA LEU A 384 -14.81 20.11 -7.02
C LEU A 384 -15.73 18.91 -6.81
N HIS A 385 -16.67 19.05 -5.89
CA HIS A 385 -17.66 18.04 -5.60
C HIS A 385 -18.87 18.25 -6.49
N LEU A 386 -19.00 17.37 -7.48
CA LEU A 386 -20.12 17.34 -8.40
C LEU A 386 -21.07 16.22 -8.02
N GLN A 387 -22.36 16.50 -8.06
CA GLN A 387 -23.42 15.53 -7.84
C GLN A 387 -24.39 15.55 -9.01
N VAL A 388 -24.77 14.37 -9.49
CA VAL A 388 -25.86 14.18 -10.44
C VAL A 388 -27.01 13.46 -9.74
N ASP A 389 -28.23 13.93 -9.98
CA ASP A 389 -29.47 13.30 -9.52
C ASP A 389 -30.27 12.76 -10.72
N THR A 390 -31.00 11.65 -10.55
CA THR A 390 -32.00 11.12 -11.49
C THR A 390 -33.38 11.12 -10.85
N ASN A 391 -34.43 11.26 -11.65
CA ASN A 391 -35.81 11.24 -11.18
C ASN A 391 -36.48 9.85 -11.23
N HIS A 392 -35.78 8.83 -11.73
CA HIS A 392 -36.38 7.50 -11.89
C HIS A 392 -35.40 6.35 -11.62
N ILE A 393 -35.99 5.17 -11.41
CA ILE A 393 -35.26 3.91 -11.26
C ILE A 393 -34.92 3.32 -12.63
N GLY A 394 -33.64 3.21 -12.90
CA GLY A 394 -33.06 2.89 -14.19
C GLY A 394 -31.56 3.18 -14.13
N GLU A 395 -30.75 2.22 -14.55
CA GLU A 395 -29.31 2.39 -14.50
C GLU A 395 -28.85 3.48 -15.49
N VAL A 396 -28.14 4.46 -14.96
CA VAL A 396 -27.33 5.42 -15.73
C VAL A 396 -25.87 5.02 -15.52
N ALA A 397 -25.28 4.41 -16.55
CA ALA A 397 -23.94 3.85 -16.52
C ALA A 397 -22.97 4.66 -17.39
N ASN A 398 -21.65 4.55 -17.14
CA ASN A 398 -20.60 5.23 -17.92
C ASN A 398 -20.88 6.72 -18.18
N MET A 399 -21.45 7.43 -17.20
CA MET A 399 -21.77 8.84 -17.40
C MET A 399 -20.49 9.67 -17.40
N ARG A 400 -20.32 10.48 -18.45
CA ARG A 400 -19.20 11.40 -18.67
C ARG A 400 -19.74 12.78 -19.00
N VAL A 401 -19.33 13.79 -18.25
CA VAL A 401 -19.71 15.19 -18.49
C VAL A 401 -18.45 16.02 -18.66
N GLY A 402 -18.24 16.53 -19.86
CA GLY A 402 -17.17 17.47 -20.16
C GLY A 402 -17.57 18.85 -19.67
N LEU A 403 -16.67 19.51 -18.95
CA LEU A 403 -16.90 20.79 -18.31
C LEU A 403 -15.79 21.76 -18.68
N ASN A 404 -16.18 22.95 -19.12
CA ASN A 404 -15.34 24.13 -19.08
C ASN A 404 -15.62 24.84 -17.74
N VAL A 405 -14.65 24.80 -16.84
CA VAL A 405 -14.67 25.47 -15.55
C VAL A 405 -13.98 26.82 -15.72
N LYS A 406 -14.71 27.91 -15.54
CA LYS A 406 -14.19 29.27 -15.72
C LYS A 406 -14.12 30.02 -14.39
N ASN A 407 -12.95 30.57 -14.09
CA ASN A 407 -12.73 31.37 -12.89
C ASN A 407 -13.09 32.86 -13.12
N ARG A 408 -13.03 33.67 -12.04
CA ARG A 408 -13.35 35.11 -12.08
C ARG A 408 -12.46 35.93 -13.02
N ASP A 409 -11.22 35.50 -13.23
CA ASP A 409 -10.27 36.17 -14.14
C ASP A 409 -10.47 35.79 -15.61
N GLY A 410 -11.41 34.87 -15.88
CA GLY A 410 -11.76 34.41 -17.20
C GLY A 410 -10.88 33.28 -17.75
N ALA A 411 -9.96 32.75 -16.95
CA ALA A 411 -9.23 31.53 -17.28
C ALA A 411 -10.17 30.32 -17.31
N VAL A 412 -9.90 29.38 -18.21
CA VAL A 412 -10.73 28.19 -18.44
C VAL A 412 -9.90 26.94 -18.22
N LEU A 413 -10.42 26.04 -17.39
CA LEU A 413 -9.95 24.67 -17.22
C LEU A 413 -10.97 23.73 -17.85
N THR A 414 -10.54 22.85 -18.74
CA THR A 414 -11.40 21.83 -19.34
C THR A 414 -11.08 20.48 -18.72
N ASP A 415 -12.10 19.81 -18.19
CA ASP A 415 -11.97 18.46 -17.64
C ASP A 415 -13.25 17.65 -17.85
N THR A 416 -13.20 16.34 -17.64
CA THR A 416 -14.35 15.43 -17.75
C THR A 416 -14.67 14.77 -16.42
N ALA A 417 -15.85 15.10 -15.88
CA ALA A 417 -16.40 14.43 -14.73
C ALA A 417 -16.93 13.04 -15.12
N SER A 418 -16.49 12.02 -14.39
CA SER A 418 -16.91 10.64 -14.58
C SER A 418 -17.67 10.16 -13.35
N PHE A 419 -18.84 9.57 -13.56
CA PHE A 419 -19.71 9.10 -12.48
C PHE A 419 -19.87 7.58 -12.55
N ALA A 420 -19.77 6.92 -11.40
CA ALA A 420 -20.15 5.51 -11.28
C ALA A 420 -21.65 5.29 -11.56
N PRO A 421 -22.07 4.05 -11.86
CA PRO A 421 -23.47 3.69 -12.06
C PRO A 421 -24.39 4.13 -10.92
N PHE A 422 -25.55 4.66 -11.27
CA PHE A 422 -26.57 5.08 -10.29
C PHE A 422 -28.00 4.87 -10.84
N GLY A 423 -28.99 5.07 -9.97
CA GLY A 423 -30.41 4.94 -10.30
C GLY A 423 -30.96 3.49 -10.27
N MET A 424 -30.19 2.49 -9.86
CA MET A 424 -30.55 1.08 -10.08
C MET A 424 -31.62 0.51 -9.15
N ASN A 425 -31.68 0.93 -7.88
CA ASN A 425 -32.55 0.34 -6.85
C ASN A 425 -32.94 1.40 -5.81
N THR A 426 -33.86 1.14 -4.90
CA THR A 426 -34.25 2.04 -3.80
C THR A 426 -33.63 1.60 -2.46
N LEU A 427 -32.71 0.62 -2.49
CA LEU A 427 -32.03 0.08 -1.33
C LEU A 427 -30.86 1.00 -0.93
N ASN A 428 -30.71 1.26 0.37
CA ASN A 428 -29.50 1.92 0.88
C ASN A 428 -28.33 0.92 0.85
N ARG A 429 -27.13 1.42 0.53
CA ARG A 429 -25.83 0.73 0.70
C ARG A 429 -25.62 0.02 2.06
N ASN A 430 -26.24 0.53 3.13
CA ASN A 430 -26.20 -0.03 4.49
C ASN A 430 -27.45 -0.83 4.89
N LEU A 431 -28.49 -0.88 4.04
CA LEU A 431 -29.68 -1.74 4.21
C LEU A 431 -30.47 -1.54 5.53
N GLU A 432 -30.25 -0.42 6.23
CA GLU A 432 -30.84 -0.08 7.54
C GLU A 432 -32.01 0.92 7.47
N GLY A 433 -32.55 1.20 6.28
CA GLY A 433 -33.70 2.11 6.12
C GLY A 433 -33.38 3.61 6.28
N TYR A 434 -32.10 3.98 6.40
CA TYR A 434 -31.68 5.38 6.20
C TYR A 434 -31.69 5.73 4.71
N GLU A 435 -32.06 6.95 4.33
CA GLU A 435 -32.07 7.42 2.95
C GLU A 435 -30.64 7.64 2.43
N HIS A 436 -29.95 6.59 1.95
CA HIS A 436 -28.94 6.81 0.92
C HIS A 436 -29.64 6.72 -0.42
N ASN A 437 -29.67 7.86 -1.10
CA ASN A 437 -30.32 8.01 -2.38
C ASN A 437 -29.43 7.42 -3.49
N SER A 438 -29.75 6.22 -3.96
CA SER A 438 -29.19 5.64 -5.18
C SER A 438 -29.49 6.48 -6.43
N PHE A 439 -30.45 7.41 -6.35
CA PHE A 439 -30.79 8.34 -7.41
C PHE A 439 -29.85 9.54 -7.43
N SER A 440 -28.84 9.56 -6.57
CA SER A 440 -27.78 10.56 -6.57
C SER A 440 -26.43 9.88 -6.71
N GLN A 441 -25.54 10.45 -7.51
CA GLN A 441 -24.14 10.04 -7.55
C GLN A 441 -23.20 11.23 -7.50
N SER A 442 -22.11 11.08 -6.77
CA SER A 442 -21.08 12.10 -6.62
C SER A 442 -19.78 11.69 -7.28
N THR A 443 -19.03 12.68 -7.74
CA THR A 443 -17.63 12.53 -8.16
C THR A 443 -16.82 13.76 -7.75
N LEU A 444 -15.50 13.60 -7.69
CA LEU A 444 -14.57 14.67 -7.34
C LEU A 444 -13.65 14.96 -8.53
N LEU A 445 -13.67 16.18 -9.04
CA LEU A 445 -12.65 16.64 -9.98
C LEU A 445 -11.47 17.21 -9.21
N HIS A 446 -10.28 16.65 -9.43
CA HIS A 446 -9.05 17.10 -8.79
C HIS A 446 -8.47 18.28 -9.57
N ILE A 447 -8.31 19.41 -8.90
CA ILE A 447 -7.85 20.66 -9.49
C ILE A 447 -6.47 20.98 -8.94
N GLU A 448 -5.46 21.05 -9.79
CA GLU A 448 -4.08 21.36 -9.40
C GLU A 448 -3.82 22.87 -9.25
N ASP A 449 -4.57 23.70 -9.98
CA ASP A 449 -4.37 25.15 -10.02
C ASP A 449 -5.29 25.87 -9.00
N ASN A 450 -4.67 26.58 -8.05
CA ASN A 450 -5.36 27.38 -7.04
C ASN A 450 -6.30 28.44 -7.63
N ALA A 451 -6.06 28.89 -8.86
CA ALA A 451 -6.92 29.85 -9.55
C ALA A 451 -8.34 29.32 -9.81
N PHE A 452 -8.55 28.00 -9.67
CA PHE A 452 -9.82 27.31 -9.87
C PHE A 452 -10.44 26.79 -8.56
N CYS A 453 -10.02 27.32 -7.40
CA CYS A 453 -10.55 26.89 -6.10
C CYS A 453 -11.52 27.88 -5.43
N GLY A 454 -11.86 28.96 -6.12
CA GLY A 454 -12.79 29.99 -5.67
C GLY A 454 -14.19 29.85 -6.26
N GLU A 455 -14.83 30.99 -6.54
CA GLU A 455 -16.07 31.03 -7.31
C GLU A 455 -15.81 30.68 -8.78
N LEU A 456 -16.62 29.77 -9.31
CA LEU A 456 -16.49 29.21 -10.64
C LEU A 456 -17.83 29.27 -11.38
N THR A 457 -17.73 29.32 -12.71
CA THR A 457 -18.87 29.12 -13.61
C THR A 457 -18.58 27.90 -14.49
N PHE A 458 -19.63 27.16 -14.85
CA PHE A 458 -19.51 25.85 -15.50
C PHE A 458 -20.28 25.80 -16.82
N GLU A 459 -19.62 25.40 -17.89
CA GLU A 459 -20.28 25.14 -19.16
C GLU A 459 -20.08 23.67 -19.55
N MET A 460 -21.17 22.96 -19.82
CA MET A 460 -21.10 21.58 -20.31
C MET A 460 -20.72 21.58 -21.78
N THR A 461 -19.62 20.91 -22.13
CA THR A 461 -19.14 20.80 -23.51
C THR A 461 -19.68 19.56 -24.21
N HIS A 462 -19.82 18.47 -23.46
CA HIS A 462 -20.49 17.23 -23.88
C HIS A 462 -21.05 16.51 -22.67
N ALA A 463 -22.07 15.68 -22.86
CA ALA A 463 -22.51 14.74 -21.83
C ALA A 463 -23.00 13.44 -22.45
N THR A 464 -22.44 12.32 -22.01
CA THR A 464 -22.78 10.98 -22.52
C THR A 464 -23.05 10.04 -21.36
N ALA A 465 -23.92 9.05 -21.57
CA ALA A 465 -24.12 7.93 -20.66
C ALA A 465 -24.66 6.70 -21.42
N LYS A 466 -24.56 5.53 -20.80
CA LYS A 466 -25.30 4.33 -21.20
C LYS A 466 -26.58 4.21 -20.39
N ILE A 467 -27.71 4.17 -21.09
CA ILE A 467 -29.04 4.00 -20.51
C ILE A 467 -29.69 2.83 -21.23
N LYS A 468 -30.11 1.80 -20.48
CA LYS A 468 -30.59 0.51 -21.04
C LYS A 468 -29.60 -0.09 -22.05
N GLY A 469 -28.30 0.02 -21.77
CA GLY A 469 -27.23 -0.49 -22.62
C GLY A 469 -26.99 0.28 -23.93
N LYS A 470 -27.71 1.38 -24.18
CA LYS A 470 -27.53 2.24 -25.36
C LYS A 470 -26.77 3.50 -24.99
N ASP A 471 -25.83 3.91 -25.83
CA ASP A 471 -25.16 5.20 -25.69
C ASP A 471 -26.14 6.35 -25.99
N VAL A 472 -26.19 7.34 -25.11
CA VAL A 472 -27.07 8.50 -25.19
C VAL A 472 -26.25 9.77 -25.05
N ASP A 473 -26.42 10.70 -26.00
CA ASP A 473 -25.97 12.08 -25.87
C ASP A 473 -27.02 12.86 -25.05
N LEU A 474 -26.69 13.15 -23.80
CA LEU A 474 -27.62 13.69 -22.82
C LEU A 474 -27.98 15.15 -23.10
N LEU A 475 -27.08 15.92 -23.73
CA LEU A 475 -27.34 17.31 -24.09
C LEU A 475 -28.27 17.36 -25.30
N LYS A 476 -28.00 16.56 -26.33
CA LYS A 476 -28.86 16.46 -27.52
C LYS A 476 -30.25 15.93 -27.19
N ALA A 477 -30.35 15.01 -26.23
CA ALA A 477 -31.61 14.48 -25.75
C ALA A 477 -32.41 15.45 -24.87
N GLY A 478 -31.79 16.54 -24.37
CA GLY A 478 -32.42 17.43 -23.39
C GLY A 478 -32.66 16.77 -22.03
N SER A 479 -31.93 15.70 -21.73
CA SER A 479 -32.09 14.87 -20.53
C SER A 479 -31.23 15.32 -19.35
N LEU A 480 -30.26 16.21 -19.57
CA LEU A 480 -29.37 16.71 -18.52
C LEU A 480 -29.48 18.23 -18.37
N THR A 481 -29.73 18.68 -17.15
CA THR A 481 -29.70 20.09 -16.77
C THR A 481 -28.56 20.33 -15.77
N LEU A 482 -27.82 21.42 -15.95
CA LEU A 482 -26.85 21.91 -14.99
C LEU A 482 -27.48 23.01 -14.13
N VAL A 483 -27.40 22.84 -12.81
CA VAL A 483 -27.79 23.83 -11.80
C VAL A 483 -26.51 24.41 -11.22
N GLN A 484 -26.28 25.70 -11.46
CA GLN A 484 -25.14 26.44 -10.93
C GLN A 484 -25.45 27.09 -9.60
#